data_AF-A0A9E1V1T1-F1
#
_entry.id   AF-A0A9E1V1T1-F1
#
_cell.length_a   1.000
_cell.length_b   1.000
_cell.length_c   1.000
_cell.angle_alpha   90.00
_cell.angle_beta   90.00
_cell.angle_gamma   90.00
#
_symmetry.space_group_name_H-M   'P 1'
#
loop_
_entity.id
_entity.type
_entity.pdbx_description
1 polymer ?
#
loop_
_entity_poly.entity_id
_entity_poly.type
_entity_poly.pdbx_seq_one_letter_code
_entity_poly.pdbx_strand_id
1 'polypeptide(L)'
;MATMARRFILGLGFLTVSALAAPPTWYVSPAGNDAWSGTLATANAAKTDGPKASLVAARDASRAQAGTARRIVLGAGRFYMERTLVLDQRDSKLAIEGAGQGKTIVYGGRRLTGWAKVNGKLWSAKLPADLPKWSFRILVVNDAIQDRARLPETGYLEHESTFPVRWMSTAGGGWERKPTMLEYTTMRYKDGDLPAALRIENAEVTVCHMWDESTVGLATHDVTTRTLTFAQRSGHPAGSFNVKRYLVWNTKEGMTRPGQWYLDRVERKVYYWPPDGTDMAKALVVAPLVETLVKIAGQPNQEHVTDVALRDLTLSVTDAPLSPAGFGATKWPGAVGSTYGDHVVVERVEIANAGAWGIKEWAGKELLVKDCQFHHLGGGGVRFGSGARIEGSQIHHIGLVSASAIGIVGGGLKSVIRRNVIHDTPYSGMSVSGTETLI
;
A
#
# COMPACT_ATOMS: atom_id res chain seq x y z
N MET A 1 -36.76 63.37 50.93
CA MET A 1 -35.74 63.36 49.86
C MET A 1 -34.42 62.91 50.47
N ALA A 2 -34.06 61.64 50.28
CA ALA A 2 -32.75 61.10 50.68
C ALA A 2 -32.21 60.31 49.49
N THR A 3 -31.09 60.75 48.93
CA THR A 3 -30.50 60.20 47.70
C THR A 3 -29.27 59.37 48.08
N MET A 4 -29.31 58.07 47.81
CA MET A 4 -28.28 57.09 48.11
C MET A 4 -27.33 56.96 46.91
N ALA A 5 -26.05 57.29 47.07
CA ALA A 5 -25.03 57.13 46.04
C ALA A 5 -24.34 55.76 46.16
N ARG A 6 -24.58 54.85 45.19
CA ARG A 6 -23.83 53.59 45.05
C ARG A 6 -22.57 53.84 44.24
N ARG A 7 -21.40 53.60 44.85
CA ARG A 7 -20.09 53.51 44.16
C ARG A 7 -19.91 52.09 43.62
N PHE A 8 -19.75 51.95 42.31
CA PHE A 8 -19.30 50.71 41.68
C PHE A 8 -17.76 50.68 41.66
N ILE A 9 -17.17 49.65 42.26
CA ILE A 9 -15.75 49.34 42.14
C ILE A 9 -15.59 48.39 40.95
N LEU A 10 -14.91 48.84 39.90
CA LEU A 10 -14.58 48.03 38.73
C LEU A 10 -13.33 47.19 39.06
N GLY A 11 -13.52 45.89 39.31
CA GLY A 11 -12.42 44.94 39.49
C GLY A 11 -11.78 44.59 38.14
N LEU A 12 -10.53 45.00 37.93
CA LEU A 12 -9.73 44.63 36.77
C LEU A 12 -9.25 43.18 36.95
N GLY A 13 -9.99 42.22 36.38
CA GLY A 13 -9.57 40.81 36.31
C GLY A 13 -8.50 40.64 35.24
N PHE A 14 -7.27 40.35 35.65
CA PHE A 14 -6.21 39.91 34.73
C PHE A 14 -6.56 38.52 34.18
N LEU A 15 -7.01 38.48 32.92
CA LEU A 15 -7.06 37.25 32.12
C LEU A 15 -5.63 36.80 31.81
N THR A 16 -5.14 35.81 32.54
CA THR A 16 -3.92 35.09 32.18
C THR A 16 -4.20 34.26 30.94
N VAL A 17 -3.84 34.79 29.77
CA VAL A 17 -3.77 34.01 28.53
C VAL A 17 -2.59 33.06 28.66
N SER A 18 -2.84 31.82 29.10
CA SER A 18 -1.87 30.74 29.00
C SER A 18 -1.60 30.47 27.51
N ALA A 19 -0.49 30.98 26.99
CA ALA A 19 0.01 30.59 25.68
C ALA A 19 0.27 29.08 25.71
N LEU A 20 -0.53 28.32 24.96
CA LEU A 20 -0.28 26.90 24.74
C LEU A 20 1.11 26.75 24.11
N ALA A 21 2.04 26.16 24.85
CA ALA A 21 3.37 25.85 24.33
C ALA A 21 3.25 24.96 23.09
N ALA A 22 4.07 25.24 22.07
CA ALA A 22 4.10 24.42 20.87
C ALA A 22 4.45 22.95 21.23
N PRO A 23 3.81 21.96 20.58
CA PRO A 23 4.08 20.56 20.86
C PRO A 23 5.55 20.21 20.60
N PRO A 24 6.18 19.34 21.42
CA PRO A 24 7.52 18.83 21.18
C PRO A 24 7.64 18.27 19.76
N THR A 25 8.72 18.65 19.07
CA THR A 25 8.93 18.35 17.65
C THR A 25 10.27 17.65 17.43
N TRP A 26 10.25 16.57 16.65
CA TRP A 26 11.43 15.89 16.15
C TRP A 26 11.54 16.05 14.63
N TYR A 27 12.73 16.37 14.14
CA TYR A 27 13.00 16.59 12.73
C TYR A 27 13.72 15.39 12.14
N VAL A 28 13.39 15.06 10.88
CA VAL A 28 14.01 13.99 10.11
C VAL A 28 14.52 14.54 8.80
N SER A 29 15.74 14.18 8.41
CA SER A 29 16.37 14.61 7.15
C SER A 29 17.15 13.46 6.52
N PRO A 30 17.21 13.36 5.18
CA PRO A 30 18.08 12.38 4.52
C PRO A 30 19.57 12.54 4.86
N ALA A 31 19.98 13.74 5.29
CA ALA A 31 21.33 14.05 5.78
C ALA A 31 21.44 14.02 7.32
N GLY A 32 20.41 13.53 8.01
CA GLY A 32 20.38 13.44 9.47
C GLY A 32 21.24 12.32 10.03
N ASN A 33 21.22 12.17 11.35
CA ASN A 33 21.92 11.10 12.06
C ASN A 33 21.05 10.60 13.22
N ASP A 34 20.82 9.29 13.31
CA ASP A 34 19.96 8.71 14.35
C ASP A 34 20.54 8.80 15.76
N ALA A 35 21.84 9.08 15.89
CA ALA A 35 22.49 9.39 17.17
C ALA A 35 22.17 10.80 17.70
N TRP A 36 21.71 11.72 16.85
CA TRP A 36 21.32 13.07 17.26
C TRP A 36 19.98 13.08 17.99
N SER A 37 19.67 14.15 18.72
CA SER A 37 18.42 14.28 19.48
C SER A 37 17.20 14.30 18.55
N GLY A 38 17.35 14.89 17.36
CA GLY A 38 16.24 15.19 16.46
C GLY A 38 15.52 16.50 16.80
N THR A 39 15.93 17.26 17.81
CA THR A 39 15.19 18.46 18.25
C THR A 39 15.56 19.72 17.45
N LEU A 40 16.63 19.65 16.65
CA LEU A 40 17.07 20.72 15.74
C LEU A 40 16.70 20.37 14.29
N ALA A 41 16.09 21.32 13.58
CA ALA A 41 15.72 21.15 12.17
C ALA A 41 16.93 21.02 11.23
N THR A 42 18.06 21.60 11.62
CA THR A 42 19.34 21.54 10.91
C THR A 42 20.43 21.11 11.88
N ALA A 43 21.48 20.47 11.36
CA ALA A 43 22.65 20.16 12.18
C ALA A 43 23.23 21.44 12.80
N ASN A 44 23.64 21.38 14.06
CA ASN A 44 24.39 22.47 14.69
C ASN A 44 25.79 22.59 14.02
N ALA A 45 26.46 23.74 14.22
CA ALA A 45 27.75 24.00 13.57
C ALA A 45 28.82 22.92 13.88
N ALA A 46 28.77 22.34 15.08
CA ALA A 46 29.68 21.29 15.52
C ALA A 46 29.33 19.88 14.99
N LYS A 47 28.18 19.71 14.30
CA LYS A 47 27.63 18.41 13.87
C LYS A 47 27.48 17.38 15.00
N THR A 48 27.27 17.86 16.23
CA THR A 48 27.04 17.02 17.41
C THR A 48 25.55 16.78 17.66
N ASP A 49 24.68 17.60 17.08
CA ASP A 49 23.23 17.43 17.13
C ASP A 49 22.56 17.98 15.86
N GLY A 50 21.31 17.57 15.61
CA GLY A 50 20.59 17.85 14.37
C GLY A 50 19.35 16.96 14.19
N PRO A 51 18.81 16.86 12.96
CA PRO A 51 17.67 15.99 12.66
C PRO A 51 18.07 14.50 12.69
N LYS A 52 17.12 13.63 13.06
CA LYS A 52 17.26 12.17 12.90
C LYS A 52 17.41 11.81 11.42
N ALA A 53 18.04 10.68 11.13
CA ALA A 53 18.12 10.13 9.76
C ALA A 53 16.84 9.37 9.39
N SER A 54 16.22 8.69 10.36
CA SER A 54 15.08 7.80 10.13
C SER A 54 13.83 8.20 10.90
N LEU A 55 12.67 7.94 10.28
CA LEU A 55 11.36 8.13 10.90
C LEU A 55 11.16 7.23 12.11
N VAL A 56 11.73 6.02 12.09
CA VAL A 56 11.67 5.06 13.21
C VAL A 56 12.41 5.64 14.43
N ALA A 57 13.63 6.16 14.25
CA ALA A 57 14.39 6.75 15.34
C ALA A 57 13.72 8.02 15.90
N ALA A 58 13.08 8.83 15.06
CA ALA A 58 12.29 9.98 15.51
C ALA A 58 11.06 9.57 16.32
N ARG A 59 10.33 8.54 15.86
CA ARG A 59 9.21 7.94 16.59
C ARG A 59 9.66 7.43 17.95
N ASP A 60 10.74 6.65 18.00
CA ASP A 60 11.24 6.10 19.26
C ASP A 60 11.72 7.19 20.22
N ALA A 61 12.39 8.25 19.74
CA ALA A 61 12.72 9.42 20.56
C ALA A 61 11.46 10.15 21.08
N SER A 62 10.43 10.27 20.25
CA SER A 62 9.17 10.95 20.62
C SER A 62 8.40 10.25 21.75
N ARG A 63 8.62 8.94 21.96
CA ARG A 63 7.96 8.16 23.01
C ARG A 63 8.38 8.53 24.42
N ALA A 64 9.50 9.24 24.59
CA ALA A 64 9.87 9.84 25.87
C ALA A 64 8.84 10.89 26.36
N GLN A 65 8.02 11.42 25.45
CA GLN A 65 6.95 12.39 25.74
C GLN A 65 5.55 11.80 25.47
N ALA A 66 5.40 10.47 25.54
CA ALA A 66 4.12 9.80 25.33
C ALA A 66 2.98 10.35 26.21
N GLY A 67 1.76 10.37 25.67
CA GLY A 67 0.57 10.94 26.32
C GLY A 67 0.34 12.44 26.03
N THR A 68 1.36 13.15 25.52
CA THR A 68 1.26 14.55 25.08
C THR A 68 1.18 14.67 23.56
N ALA A 69 0.68 15.82 23.07
CA ALA A 69 0.66 16.14 21.65
C ALA A 69 2.09 16.36 21.14
N ARG A 70 2.46 15.69 20.04
CA ARG A 70 3.84 15.63 19.51
C ARG A 70 3.85 15.73 18.00
N ARG A 71 4.99 16.15 17.44
CA ARG A 71 5.20 16.27 16.00
C ARG A 71 6.49 15.58 15.55
N ILE A 72 6.45 14.93 14.40
CA ILE A 72 7.63 14.55 13.64
C ILE A 72 7.55 15.25 12.29
N VAL A 73 8.57 16.04 11.96
CA VAL A 73 8.64 16.84 10.74
C VAL A 73 9.75 16.31 9.85
N LEU A 74 9.38 15.76 8.71
CA LEU A 74 10.30 15.31 7.68
C LEU A 74 10.63 16.50 6.76
N GLY A 75 11.92 16.76 6.56
CA GLY A 75 12.40 17.69 5.55
C GLY A 75 12.11 17.20 4.13
N ALA A 76 12.41 18.05 3.15
CA ALA A 76 12.36 17.65 1.74
C ALA A 76 13.43 16.58 1.44
N GLY A 77 13.08 15.65 0.56
CA GLY A 77 13.96 14.59 0.10
C GLY A 77 13.30 13.21 0.10
N ARG A 78 14.15 12.21 -0.12
CA ARG A 78 13.75 10.80 -0.25
C ARG A 78 14.21 10.03 0.99
N PHE A 79 13.28 9.33 1.61
CA PHE A 79 13.49 8.49 2.79
C PHE A 79 13.23 7.03 2.41
N TYR A 80 14.03 6.11 2.95
CA TYR A 80 13.92 4.68 2.66
C TYR A 80 13.58 3.94 3.94
N MET A 81 12.44 3.27 3.95
CA MET A 81 11.96 2.46 5.07
C MET A 81 12.00 0.99 4.68
N GLU A 82 12.91 0.26 5.31
CA GLU A 82 13.05 -1.19 5.13
C GLU A 82 12.11 -2.00 6.03
N ARG A 83 11.44 -1.33 6.96
CA ARG A 83 10.50 -1.91 7.93
C ARG A 83 9.33 -0.95 8.14
N THR A 84 8.16 -1.52 8.42
CA THR A 84 6.95 -0.76 8.73
C THR A 84 7.14 0.10 9.99
N LEU A 85 6.72 1.36 9.92
CA LEU A 85 6.56 2.22 11.09
C LEU A 85 5.30 1.80 11.83
N VAL A 86 5.47 1.14 12.98
CA VAL A 86 4.37 0.76 13.85
C VAL A 86 4.10 1.88 14.85
N LEU A 87 2.86 2.37 14.86
CA LEU A 87 2.35 3.35 15.82
C LEU A 87 1.40 2.61 16.76
N ASP A 88 1.80 2.45 18.02
CA ASP A 88 1.00 1.82 19.07
C ASP A 88 0.49 2.87 20.07
N GLN A 89 -0.05 2.45 21.22
CA GLN A 89 -0.64 3.36 22.21
C GLN A 89 0.31 4.47 22.67
N ARG A 90 1.63 4.24 22.63
CA ARG A 90 2.64 5.24 22.99
C ARG A 90 2.74 6.37 21.98
N ASP A 91 2.15 6.20 20.80
CA ASP A 91 2.20 7.11 19.67
C ASP A 91 0.86 7.84 19.47
N SER A 92 -0.11 7.70 20.39
CA SER A 92 -1.31 8.56 20.39
C SER A 92 -0.94 10.04 20.47
N LYS A 93 -1.73 10.91 19.82
CA LYS A 93 -1.48 12.36 19.70
C LYS A 93 -0.20 12.73 18.94
N LEU A 94 0.22 11.89 17.99
CA LEU A 94 1.40 12.12 17.15
C LEU A 94 0.98 12.59 15.75
N ALA A 95 1.49 13.74 15.33
CA ALA A 95 1.43 14.18 13.94
C ALA A 95 2.76 13.94 13.22
N ILE A 96 2.72 13.33 12.05
CA ILE A 96 3.86 13.15 11.14
C ILE A 96 3.60 14.00 9.89
N GLU A 97 4.50 14.93 9.60
CA GLU A 97 4.30 15.99 8.62
C GLU A 97 5.51 16.07 7.70
N GLY A 98 5.30 16.21 6.38
CA GLY A 98 6.36 16.46 5.41
C GLY A 98 6.40 17.90 4.91
N ALA A 99 7.27 18.16 3.94
CA ALA A 99 7.40 19.46 3.27
C ALA A 99 6.40 19.69 2.13
N GLY A 100 5.54 18.71 1.84
CA GLY A 100 4.54 18.69 0.77
C GLY A 100 4.60 17.41 -0.10
N GLN A 101 3.51 17.13 -0.80
CA GLN A 101 3.44 16.08 -1.84
C GLN A 101 4.56 16.28 -2.88
N GLY A 102 5.24 15.21 -3.25
CA GLY A 102 6.40 15.20 -4.16
C GLY A 102 7.68 15.81 -3.59
N LYS A 103 7.62 16.56 -2.48
CA LYS A 103 8.80 17.16 -1.83
C LYS A 103 9.39 16.25 -0.76
N THR A 104 8.55 15.58 0.02
CA THR A 104 8.94 14.57 1.00
C THR A 104 8.39 13.23 0.53
N ILE A 105 9.27 12.32 0.10
CA ILE A 105 8.89 11.00 -0.41
C ILE A 105 9.43 9.92 0.51
N VAL A 106 8.57 9.05 1.02
CA VAL A 106 8.93 7.90 1.86
C VAL A 106 8.70 6.61 1.07
N TYR A 107 9.79 5.94 0.71
CA TYR A 107 9.74 4.64 0.03
C TYR A 107 9.71 3.49 1.03
N GLY A 108 8.79 2.54 0.86
CA GLY A 108 8.73 1.29 1.62
C GLY A 108 9.69 0.23 1.09
N GLY A 109 10.90 0.62 0.70
CA GLY A 109 11.78 -0.23 -0.08
C GLY A 109 13.24 0.20 -0.09
N ARG A 110 14.04 -0.53 -0.88
CA ARG A 110 15.48 -0.32 -1.01
C ARG A 110 15.85 -0.05 -2.46
N ARG A 111 16.82 0.84 -2.64
CA ARG A 111 17.41 1.13 -3.96
C ARG A 111 18.17 -0.10 -4.47
N LEU A 112 17.92 -0.48 -5.72
CA LEU A 112 18.67 -1.49 -6.44
C LEU A 112 19.81 -0.84 -7.23
N THR A 113 21.02 -1.35 -7.05
CA THR A 113 22.26 -0.83 -7.65
C THR A 113 23.02 -1.95 -8.38
N GLY A 114 24.13 -1.61 -9.05
CA GLY A 114 24.93 -2.60 -9.77
C GLY A 114 24.29 -3.10 -11.07
N TRP A 115 23.54 -2.23 -11.74
CA TRP A 115 22.92 -2.53 -13.02
C TRP A 115 23.98 -2.72 -14.11
N ALA A 116 23.91 -3.85 -14.81
CA ALA A 116 24.78 -4.18 -15.92
C ALA A 116 23.96 -4.57 -17.16
N LYS A 117 24.44 -4.15 -18.33
CA LYS A 117 23.85 -4.52 -19.61
C LYS A 117 24.05 -6.03 -19.84
N VAL A 118 22.96 -6.74 -20.08
CA VAL A 118 22.94 -8.19 -20.34
C VAL A 118 23.08 -8.45 -21.85
N ASN A 119 22.33 -7.70 -22.65
CA ASN A 119 22.37 -7.76 -24.11
C ASN A 119 21.94 -6.40 -24.70
N GLY A 120 21.64 -6.35 -26.00
CA GLY A 120 21.23 -5.12 -26.68
C GLY A 120 20.03 -4.39 -26.05
N LYS A 121 19.15 -5.11 -25.33
CA LYS A 121 17.88 -4.60 -24.79
C LYS A 121 17.81 -4.61 -23.25
N LEU A 122 18.31 -5.68 -22.63
CA LEU A 122 18.10 -5.94 -21.20
C LEU A 122 19.26 -5.45 -20.33
N TRP A 123 18.89 -4.94 -19.16
CA TRP A 123 19.77 -4.71 -18.03
C TRP A 123 19.40 -5.64 -16.89
N SER A 124 20.35 -5.95 -16.01
CA SER A 124 20.09 -6.72 -14.80
C SER A 124 20.86 -6.19 -13.61
N ALA A 125 20.31 -6.38 -12.41
CA ALA A 125 20.99 -6.15 -11.15
C ALA A 125 20.82 -7.39 -10.25
N LYS A 126 21.88 -7.77 -9.54
CA LYS A 126 21.82 -8.82 -8.52
C LYS A 126 21.08 -8.30 -7.29
N LEU A 127 20.26 -9.14 -6.67
CA LEU A 127 19.64 -8.81 -5.39
C LEU A 127 20.71 -8.80 -4.28
N PRO A 128 20.61 -7.89 -3.30
CA PRO A 128 21.51 -7.83 -2.16
C PRO A 128 21.60 -9.15 -1.40
N ALA A 129 22.81 -9.53 -0.99
CA ALA A 129 23.07 -10.81 -0.33
C ALA A 129 22.36 -10.94 1.03
N ASP A 130 22.20 -9.82 1.75
CA ASP A 130 21.53 -9.72 3.06
C ASP A 130 20.02 -9.95 3.00
N LEU A 131 19.44 -10.04 1.80
CA LEU A 131 18.01 -10.29 1.59
C LEU A 131 17.76 -11.57 0.77
N PRO A 132 18.01 -12.77 1.33
CA PRO A 132 18.08 -14.00 0.55
C PRO A 132 16.76 -14.53 -0.02
N LYS A 133 15.64 -14.09 0.54
CA LYS A 133 14.29 -14.49 0.13
C LYS A 133 13.50 -13.33 -0.49
N TRP A 134 14.19 -12.27 -0.89
CA TRP A 134 13.51 -11.07 -1.36
C TRP A 134 12.79 -11.31 -2.68
N SER A 135 11.49 -11.12 -2.65
CA SER A 135 10.61 -11.15 -3.80
C SER A 135 9.70 -9.93 -3.73
N PHE A 136 9.35 -9.38 -4.89
CA PHE A 136 8.48 -8.22 -5.02
C PHE A 136 7.69 -8.25 -6.32
N ARG A 137 6.61 -7.46 -6.36
CA ARG A 137 5.66 -7.35 -7.49
C ARG A 137 5.59 -5.95 -8.08
N ILE A 138 6.31 -5.00 -7.46
CA ILE A 138 6.41 -3.60 -7.89
C ILE A 138 7.87 -3.27 -8.10
N LEU A 139 8.17 -2.56 -9.19
CA LEU A 139 9.46 -1.95 -9.46
C LEU A 139 9.22 -0.51 -9.87
N VAL A 140 9.90 0.43 -9.22
CA VAL A 140 9.81 1.86 -9.54
C VAL A 140 11.14 2.32 -10.11
N VAL A 141 11.09 3.00 -11.26
CA VAL A 141 12.23 3.62 -11.94
C VAL A 141 11.93 5.10 -12.12
N ASN A 142 12.77 5.96 -11.53
CA ASN A 142 12.61 7.42 -11.57
C ASN A 142 11.19 7.86 -11.16
N ASP A 143 10.71 7.36 -10.03
CA ASP A 143 9.39 7.66 -9.44
C ASP A 143 8.17 7.16 -10.23
N ALA A 144 8.39 6.40 -11.32
CA ALA A 144 7.33 5.74 -12.08
C ALA A 144 7.36 4.21 -11.91
N ILE A 145 6.20 3.62 -11.62
CA ILE A 145 6.03 2.16 -11.65
C ILE A 145 6.30 1.59 -13.05
N GLN A 146 6.90 0.41 -13.11
CA GLN A 146 7.23 -0.29 -14.36
C GLN A 146 6.36 -1.53 -14.56
N ASP A 147 6.08 -1.84 -15.81
CA ASP A 147 5.22 -2.95 -16.19
C ASP A 147 5.87 -4.29 -15.84
N ARG A 148 5.17 -5.10 -15.06
CA ARG A 148 5.62 -6.46 -14.78
C ARG A 148 5.41 -7.32 -16.02
N ALA A 149 6.44 -8.06 -16.43
CA ALA A 149 6.38 -8.98 -17.55
C ALA A 149 5.21 -9.97 -17.38
N ARG A 150 4.46 -10.21 -18.46
CA ARG A 150 3.28 -11.08 -18.45
C ARG A 150 3.05 -11.79 -19.76
N LEU A 151 2.38 -12.93 -19.67
CA LEU A 151 1.91 -13.77 -20.77
C LEU A 151 0.39 -13.97 -20.63
N PRO A 152 -0.43 -13.60 -21.63
CA PRO A 152 -0.05 -12.93 -22.86
C PRO A 152 0.32 -11.47 -22.60
N GLU A 153 0.98 -10.82 -23.56
CA GLU A 153 1.37 -9.40 -23.43
C GLU A 153 0.17 -8.50 -23.08
N THR A 154 -0.97 -8.75 -23.72
CA THR A 154 -2.24 -8.06 -23.50
C THR A 154 -3.39 -9.09 -23.39
N GLY A 155 -4.52 -8.72 -22.80
CA GLY A 155 -5.70 -9.59 -22.73
C GLY A 155 -5.57 -10.73 -21.73
N TYR A 156 -6.11 -11.91 -22.05
CA TYR A 156 -6.08 -13.11 -21.20
C TYR A 156 -5.97 -14.35 -22.09
N LEU A 157 -5.36 -15.42 -21.56
CA LEU A 157 -5.47 -16.78 -22.11
C LEU A 157 -6.76 -17.43 -21.59
N GLU A 158 -7.13 -18.57 -22.18
CA GLU A 158 -8.29 -19.36 -21.79
C GLU A 158 -7.90 -20.78 -21.39
N HIS A 159 -8.25 -21.19 -20.18
CA HIS A 159 -7.96 -22.51 -19.65
C HIS A 159 -9.10 -23.51 -19.97
N GLU A 160 -8.82 -24.81 -19.90
CA GLU A 160 -9.78 -25.90 -20.18
C GLU A 160 -10.56 -26.40 -18.95
N SER A 161 -10.17 -26.00 -17.73
CA SER A 161 -10.86 -26.41 -16.50
C SER A 161 -12.35 -26.06 -16.46
N THR A 162 -13.14 -26.94 -15.86
CA THR A 162 -14.56 -26.75 -15.56
C THR A 162 -14.82 -27.02 -14.08
N PHE A 163 -15.76 -26.26 -13.50
CA PHE A 163 -16.23 -26.47 -12.14
C PHE A 163 -17.76 -26.40 -12.09
N PRO A 164 -18.47 -27.51 -12.38
CA PRO A 164 -19.91 -27.55 -12.56
C PRO A 164 -20.65 -27.69 -11.22
N VAL A 165 -20.31 -26.85 -10.24
CA VAL A 165 -21.03 -26.78 -8.96
C VAL A 165 -21.78 -25.45 -8.92
N ARG A 166 -23.05 -25.49 -8.54
CA ARG A 166 -23.88 -24.29 -8.49
C ARG A 166 -23.40 -23.32 -7.40
N TRP A 167 -23.29 -22.04 -7.73
CA TRP A 167 -23.17 -20.96 -6.74
C TRP A 167 -24.55 -20.60 -6.22
N MET A 168 -24.78 -20.76 -4.91
CA MET A 168 -26.07 -20.48 -4.29
C MET A 168 -26.23 -18.98 -4.00
N SER A 169 -25.21 -18.37 -3.40
CA SER A 169 -24.96 -16.93 -3.21
C SER A 169 -23.96 -16.75 -2.07
N THR A 170 -23.43 -15.55 -1.89
CA THR A 170 -22.61 -15.23 -0.70
C THR A 170 -23.41 -15.44 0.60
N ALA A 171 -24.67 -15.01 0.64
CA ALA A 171 -25.56 -15.19 1.80
C ALA A 171 -25.98 -16.66 2.00
N GLY A 172 -26.10 -17.42 0.91
CA GLY A 172 -26.43 -18.84 0.93
C GLY A 172 -25.25 -19.77 1.25
N GLY A 173 -24.11 -19.26 1.73
CA GLY A 173 -22.95 -20.08 2.09
C GLY A 173 -22.03 -20.46 0.93
N GLY A 174 -22.24 -19.90 -0.27
CA GLY A 174 -21.39 -20.06 -1.43
C GLY A 174 -21.76 -21.24 -2.33
N TRP A 175 -20.84 -22.18 -2.53
CA TRP A 175 -21.01 -23.33 -3.43
C TRP A 175 -21.92 -24.40 -2.83
N GLU A 176 -22.77 -25.01 -3.65
CA GLU A 176 -23.70 -26.10 -3.26
C GLU A 176 -23.01 -27.28 -2.55
N ARG A 177 -21.75 -27.54 -2.89
CA ARG A 177 -20.85 -28.37 -2.09
C ARG A 177 -19.53 -27.68 -1.87
N LYS A 178 -18.83 -28.05 -0.79
CA LYS A 178 -17.46 -27.62 -0.54
C LYS A 178 -16.56 -28.12 -1.70
N PRO A 179 -15.86 -27.23 -2.42
CA PRO A 179 -14.86 -27.67 -3.39
C PRO A 179 -13.70 -28.36 -2.67
N THR A 180 -13.13 -29.36 -3.33
CA THR A 180 -11.97 -30.11 -2.85
C THR A 180 -10.70 -29.26 -2.98
N MET A 181 -9.64 -29.65 -2.26
CA MET A 181 -8.35 -28.96 -2.41
C MET A 181 -7.80 -29.07 -3.83
N LEU A 182 -7.97 -30.24 -4.48
CA LEU A 182 -7.55 -30.43 -5.87
C LEU A 182 -8.23 -29.42 -6.81
N GLU A 183 -9.53 -29.19 -6.65
CA GLU A 183 -10.28 -28.19 -7.44
C GLU A 183 -9.81 -26.76 -7.18
N TYR A 184 -9.38 -26.45 -5.97
CA TYR A 184 -8.82 -25.14 -5.61
C TYR A 184 -7.39 -24.90 -6.08
N THR A 185 -6.66 -25.97 -6.43
CA THR A 185 -5.22 -25.87 -6.67
C THR A 185 -4.82 -26.36 -8.05
N THR A 186 -5.76 -26.66 -8.96
CA THR A 186 -5.42 -27.14 -10.29
C THR A 186 -6.13 -26.37 -11.39
N MET A 187 -5.41 -26.18 -12.50
CA MET A 187 -5.96 -25.62 -13.72
C MET A 187 -5.32 -26.29 -14.92
N ARG A 188 -6.16 -26.75 -15.87
CA ARG A 188 -5.71 -27.28 -17.15
C ARG A 188 -5.68 -26.17 -18.19
N TYR A 189 -4.58 -25.98 -18.89
CA TYR A 189 -4.43 -24.95 -19.94
C TYR A 189 -4.53 -25.56 -21.35
N LYS A 190 -4.72 -24.73 -22.39
CA LYS A 190 -4.81 -25.21 -23.77
C LYS A 190 -3.43 -25.57 -24.30
N ASP A 191 -3.39 -26.42 -25.33
CA ASP A 191 -2.13 -26.76 -25.95
C ASP A 191 -1.48 -25.52 -26.58
N GLY A 192 -0.16 -25.37 -26.43
CA GLY A 192 0.60 -24.23 -26.93
C GLY A 192 0.52 -22.93 -26.11
N ASP A 193 -0.36 -22.81 -25.10
CA ASP A 193 -0.49 -21.57 -24.32
C ASP A 193 0.78 -21.23 -23.52
N LEU A 194 1.43 -22.25 -22.95
CA LEU A 194 2.57 -22.09 -22.04
C LEU A 194 3.80 -22.84 -22.56
N PRO A 195 5.01 -22.24 -22.48
CA PRO A 195 6.23 -22.91 -22.89
C PRO A 195 6.55 -24.07 -21.94
N ALA A 196 7.02 -25.20 -22.47
CA ALA A 196 7.43 -26.35 -21.66
C ALA A 196 8.54 -26.03 -20.64
N ALA A 197 9.34 -24.99 -20.90
CA ALA A 197 10.43 -24.53 -20.04
C ALA A 197 10.02 -23.39 -19.08
N LEU A 198 8.71 -23.16 -18.87
CA LEU A 198 8.21 -22.13 -17.95
C LEU A 198 8.85 -22.30 -16.56
N ARG A 199 9.53 -21.26 -16.10
CA ARG A 199 10.21 -21.27 -14.79
C ARG A 199 9.22 -21.05 -13.66
N ILE A 200 8.69 -22.13 -13.10
CA ILE A 200 7.60 -22.11 -12.11
C ILE A 200 7.96 -21.42 -10.79
N GLU A 201 9.25 -21.36 -10.43
CA GLU A 201 9.74 -20.64 -9.26
C GLU A 201 9.58 -19.11 -9.41
N ASN A 202 9.48 -18.65 -10.67
CA ASN A 202 9.28 -17.25 -11.01
C ASN A 202 7.82 -16.95 -11.34
N ALA A 203 7.13 -17.85 -12.01
CA ALA A 203 5.79 -17.61 -12.53
C ALA A 203 4.73 -17.44 -11.42
N GLU A 204 3.84 -16.48 -11.61
CA GLU A 204 2.61 -16.30 -10.83
C GLU A 204 1.42 -16.31 -11.79
N VAL A 205 0.31 -16.94 -11.42
CA VAL A 205 -0.88 -17.08 -12.27
C VAL A 205 -2.02 -16.30 -11.65
N THR A 206 -2.65 -15.43 -12.44
CA THR A 206 -3.94 -14.84 -12.11
C THR A 206 -5.04 -15.62 -12.81
N VAL A 207 -5.97 -16.20 -12.04
CA VAL A 207 -7.17 -16.89 -12.53
C VAL A 207 -8.39 -16.04 -12.23
N CYS A 208 -9.20 -15.73 -13.25
CA CYS A 208 -10.38 -14.87 -13.11
C CYS A 208 -11.63 -15.68 -12.72
N HIS A 209 -12.41 -15.13 -11.78
CA HIS A 209 -13.63 -15.70 -11.21
C HIS A 209 -14.79 -14.70 -11.31
N MET A 210 -15.12 -14.29 -12.55
CA MET A 210 -16.14 -13.28 -12.86
C MET A 210 -15.79 -11.87 -12.31
N TRP A 211 -16.17 -11.55 -11.07
CA TRP A 211 -15.93 -10.27 -10.42
C TRP A 211 -14.75 -10.27 -9.43
N ASP A 212 -14.11 -11.43 -9.25
CA ASP A 212 -12.95 -11.64 -8.38
C ASP A 212 -11.85 -12.36 -9.15
N GLU A 213 -10.65 -12.44 -8.61
CA GLU A 213 -9.54 -13.18 -9.18
C GLU A 213 -8.66 -13.80 -8.09
N SER A 214 -7.82 -14.73 -8.49
CA SER A 214 -6.82 -15.32 -7.61
C SER A 214 -5.46 -15.26 -8.26
N THR A 215 -4.56 -14.49 -7.65
CA THR A 215 -3.14 -14.48 -8.02
C THR A 215 -2.39 -15.42 -7.08
N VAL A 216 -1.78 -16.46 -7.66
CA VAL A 216 -1.11 -17.56 -6.95
C VAL A 216 0.23 -17.89 -7.61
N GLY A 217 1.17 -18.46 -6.86
CA GLY A 217 2.38 -19.08 -7.42
C GLY A 217 2.10 -20.50 -7.92
N LEU A 218 3.11 -21.11 -8.55
CA LEU A 218 3.05 -22.48 -9.06
C LEU A 218 3.85 -23.45 -8.18
N ALA A 219 3.27 -24.61 -7.92
CA ALA A 219 3.93 -25.75 -7.30
C ALA A 219 4.47 -26.73 -8.36
N THR A 220 3.69 -27.01 -9.41
CA THR A 220 4.10 -27.87 -10.52
C THR A 220 3.52 -27.40 -11.86
N HIS A 221 4.18 -27.78 -12.95
CA HIS A 221 3.73 -27.62 -14.33
C HIS A 221 3.92 -28.95 -15.07
N ASP A 222 2.84 -29.69 -15.28
CA ASP A 222 2.83 -30.93 -16.04
C ASP A 222 2.49 -30.62 -17.51
N VAL A 223 3.48 -30.78 -18.38
CA VAL A 223 3.35 -30.53 -19.82
C VAL A 223 2.59 -31.64 -20.54
N THR A 224 2.61 -32.87 -20.03
CA THR A 224 1.93 -34.02 -20.64
C THR A 224 0.43 -33.92 -20.44
N THR A 225 -0.01 -33.59 -19.22
CA THR A 225 -1.44 -33.42 -18.91
C THR A 225 -1.94 -32.00 -19.10
N ARG A 226 -1.03 -31.05 -19.42
CA ARG A 226 -1.29 -29.60 -19.51
C ARG A 226 -1.92 -29.05 -18.23
N THR A 227 -1.39 -29.45 -17.07
CA THR A 227 -1.91 -29.08 -15.75
C THR A 227 -0.93 -28.20 -15.00
N LEU A 228 -1.41 -27.08 -14.49
CA LEU A 228 -0.74 -26.29 -13.46
C LEU A 228 -1.28 -26.69 -12.10
N THR A 229 -0.38 -26.91 -11.13
CA THR A 229 -0.74 -27.00 -9.71
C THR A 229 -0.31 -25.73 -9.00
N PHE A 230 -1.24 -25.08 -8.30
CA PHE A 230 -0.99 -23.84 -7.57
C PHE A 230 -0.31 -24.09 -6.23
N ALA A 231 0.61 -23.19 -5.86
CA ALA A 231 1.28 -23.22 -4.56
C ALA A 231 0.36 -22.76 -3.41
N GLN A 232 -0.60 -21.88 -3.71
CA GLN A 232 -1.64 -21.45 -2.78
C GLN A 232 -3.02 -21.89 -3.30
N ARG A 233 -3.94 -22.13 -2.37
CA ARG A 233 -5.37 -22.29 -2.70
C ARG A 233 -5.89 -20.99 -3.33
N SER A 234 -6.58 -21.10 -4.48
CA SER A 234 -7.34 -20.00 -5.07
C SER A 234 -8.58 -19.65 -4.24
N GLY A 235 -9.15 -18.46 -4.48
CA GLY A 235 -10.43 -18.05 -3.89
C GLY A 235 -11.59 -18.94 -4.33
N HIS A 236 -11.62 -19.26 -5.63
CA HIS A 236 -12.59 -20.17 -6.26
C HIS A 236 -11.85 -21.13 -7.21
N PRO A 237 -12.39 -22.35 -7.46
CA PRO A 237 -11.82 -23.26 -8.45
C PRO A 237 -11.71 -22.63 -9.85
N ALA A 238 -10.71 -23.04 -10.63
CA ALA A 238 -10.61 -22.65 -12.03
C ALA A 238 -11.85 -23.15 -12.81
N GLY A 239 -12.45 -22.31 -13.65
CA GLY A 239 -13.69 -22.64 -14.37
C GLY A 239 -14.96 -22.36 -13.57
N SER A 240 -14.83 -21.85 -12.34
CA SER A 240 -15.97 -21.37 -11.56
C SER A 240 -16.69 -20.22 -12.27
N PHE A 241 -18.01 -20.12 -12.05
CA PHE A 241 -18.87 -19.13 -12.69
C PHE A 241 -18.84 -19.17 -14.23
N ASN A 242 -18.40 -20.30 -14.81
CA ASN A 242 -18.15 -20.47 -16.24
C ASN A 242 -17.14 -19.44 -16.81
N VAL A 243 -16.21 -18.96 -15.98
CA VAL A 243 -15.12 -18.08 -16.40
C VAL A 243 -13.84 -18.89 -16.54
N LYS A 244 -13.17 -18.74 -17.69
CA LYS A 244 -11.99 -19.54 -18.07
C LYS A 244 -10.74 -18.70 -18.31
N ARG A 245 -10.76 -17.42 -17.92
CA ARG A 245 -9.68 -16.48 -18.22
C ARG A 245 -8.54 -16.60 -17.21
N TYR A 246 -7.31 -16.61 -17.70
CA TYR A 246 -6.12 -16.54 -16.87
C TYR A 246 -4.98 -15.81 -17.58
N LEU A 247 -3.94 -15.48 -16.83
CA LEU A 247 -2.67 -15.00 -17.38
C LEU A 247 -1.52 -15.36 -16.42
N VAL A 248 -0.29 -15.26 -16.90
CA VAL A 248 0.92 -15.58 -16.14
C VAL A 248 1.81 -14.34 -16.03
N TRP A 249 2.20 -13.99 -14.82
CA TRP A 249 3.10 -12.89 -14.51
C TRP A 249 4.53 -13.37 -14.27
N ASN A 250 5.46 -12.43 -14.34
CA ASN A 250 6.86 -12.58 -13.93
C ASN A 250 7.62 -13.65 -14.73
N THR A 251 7.38 -13.68 -16.03
CA THR A 251 8.01 -14.61 -16.96
C THR A 251 9.04 -13.91 -17.82
N LYS A 252 10.10 -14.62 -18.22
CA LYS A 252 11.09 -14.08 -19.16
C LYS A 252 10.45 -13.89 -20.54
N GLU A 253 9.56 -14.80 -20.92
CA GLU A 253 8.82 -14.82 -22.17
C GLU A 253 7.85 -13.63 -22.29
N GLY A 254 7.40 -13.08 -21.16
CA GLY A 254 6.55 -11.89 -21.11
C GLY A 254 7.29 -10.56 -21.28
N MET A 255 8.61 -10.58 -21.53
CA MET A 255 9.44 -9.39 -21.81
C MET A 255 9.42 -9.06 -23.30
N THR A 256 8.31 -8.52 -23.78
CA THR A 256 8.06 -8.29 -25.20
C THR A 256 8.30 -6.84 -25.64
N ARG A 257 8.33 -5.87 -24.71
CA ARG A 257 8.54 -4.43 -25.01
C ARG A 257 9.39 -3.69 -23.96
N PRO A 258 9.95 -2.51 -24.32
CA PRO A 258 10.55 -1.60 -23.34
C PRO A 258 9.58 -1.17 -22.24
N GLY A 259 10.10 -0.84 -21.07
CA GLY A 259 9.34 -0.52 -19.86
C GLY A 259 9.02 -1.74 -18.98
N GLN A 260 9.32 -2.96 -19.45
CA GLN A 260 9.00 -4.19 -18.72
C GLN A 260 10.15 -4.70 -17.85
N TRP A 261 9.80 -5.40 -16.78
CA TRP A 261 10.75 -6.09 -15.91
C TRP A 261 10.24 -7.46 -15.47
N TYR A 262 11.17 -8.35 -15.11
CA TYR A 262 10.86 -9.58 -14.37
C TYR A 262 11.91 -9.85 -13.29
N LEU A 263 11.50 -10.58 -12.26
CA LEU A 263 12.36 -11.03 -11.17
C LEU A 263 12.67 -12.51 -11.36
N ASP A 264 13.95 -12.81 -11.55
CA ASP A 264 14.44 -14.18 -11.47
C ASP A 264 14.85 -14.51 -10.02
N ARG A 265 14.00 -15.28 -9.33
CA ARG A 265 14.20 -15.63 -7.92
C ARG A 265 15.27 -16.69 -7.73
N VAL A 266 15.50 -17.51 -8.74
CA VAL A 266 16.52 -18.57 -8.70
C VAL A 266 17.90 -17.96 -8.95
N GLU A 267 18.03 -17.10 -9.96
CA GLU A 267 19.28 -16.38 -10.23
C GLU A 267 19.53 -15.20 -9.30
N ARG A 268 18.50 -14.80 -8.54
CA ARG A 268 18.50 -13.61 -7.68
C ARG A 268 18.90 -12.36 -8.45
N LYS A 269 18.24 -12.15 -9.58
CA LYS A 269 18.42 -10.96 -10.42
C LYS A 269 17.08 -10.38 -10.81
N VAL A 270 17.00 -9.06 -10.79
CA VAL A 270 15.97 -8.34 -11.52
C VAL A 270 16.49 -8.06 -12.93
N TYR A 271 15.64 -8.24 -13.93
CA TYR A 271 15.90 -7.89 -15.31
C TYR A 271 14.92 -6.79 -15.72
N TYR A 272 15.42 -5.76 -16.41
CA TYR A 272 14.63 -4.62 -16.86
C TYR A 272 14.99 -4.28 -18.31
N TRP A 273 13.98 -4.04 -19.13
CA TRP A 273 14.15 -3.46 -20.47
C TRP A 273 13.80 -1.97 -20.37
N PRO A 274 14.78 -1.07 -20.19
CA PRO A 274 14.50 0.36 -20.14
C PRO A 274 13.93 0.89 -21.47
N PRO A 275 13.01 1.87 -21.44
CA PRO A 275 12.66 2.68 -22.60
C PRO A 275 13.89 3.37 -23.19
N ASP A 276 13.83 3.69 -24.48
CA ASP A 276 14.90 4.39 -25.18
C ASP A 276 15.21 5.74 -24.50
N GLY A 277 16.51 6.06 -24.41
CA GLY A 277 16.99 7.28 -23.73
C GLY A 277 17.14 7.17 -22.22
N THR A 278 16.73 6.07 -21.58
CA THR A 278 16.95 5.88 -20.14
C THR A 278 18.44 5.66 -19.83
N ASP A 279 19.05 6.59 -19.09
CA ASP A 279 20.40 6.45 -18.56
C ASP A 279 20.39 5.56 -17.29
N MET A 280 20.59 4.26 -17.47
CA MET A 280 20.60 3.28 -16.37
C MET A 280 21.73 3.52 -15.36
N ALA A 281 22.78 4.27 -15.69
CA ALA A 281 23.83 4.61 -14.72
C ALA A 281 23.34 5.66 -13.70
N LYS A 282 22.33 6.47 -14.05
CA LYS A 282 21.74 7.51 -13.20
C LYS A 282 20.37 7.13 -12.65
N ALA A 283 19.71 6.15 -13.24
CA ALA A 283 18.37 5.73 -12.86
C ALA A 283 18.25 5.45 -11.36
N LEU A 284 17.19 5.98 -10.76
CA LEU A 284 16.75 5.60 -9.42
C LEU A 284 15.83 4.39 -9.56
N VAL A 285 16.32 3.20 -9.23
CA VAL A 285 15.49 1.99 -9.23
C VAL A 285 15.26 1.53 -7.79
N VAL A 286 13.99 1.41 -7.39
CA VAL A 286 13.58 1.03 -6.03
C VAL A 286 12.61 -0.15 -6.09
N ALA A 287 12.83 -1.14 -5.24
CA ALA A 287 11.93 -2.27 -5.04
C ALA A 287 11.44 -2.31 -3.58
N PRO A 288 10.20 -2.75 -3.32
CA PRO A 288 9.60 -2.72 -2.00
C PRO A 288 10.16 -3.79 -1.07
N LEU A 289 10.21 -3.48 0.23
CA LEU A 289 10.55 -4.38 1.33
C LEU A 289 9.37 -4.58 2.30
N VAL A 290 8.38 -3.69 2.24
CA VAL A 290 7.20 -3.74 3.11
C VAL A 290 5.92 -3.65 2.30
N GLU A 291 4.84 -4.25 2.81
CA GLU A 291 3.50 -4.13 2.25
C GLU A 291 2.73 -2.95 2.87
N THR A 292 3.12 -2.54 4.08
CA THR A 292 2.60 -1.37 4.82
C THR A 292 3.75 -0.47 5.25
N LEU A 293 3.67 0.82 4.94
CA LEU A 293 4.62 1.84 5.39
C LEU A 293 4.32 2.29 6.82
N VAL A 294 3.08 2.68 7.10
CA VAL A 294 2.64 3.15 8.42
C VAL A 294 1.51 2.26 8.92
N LYS A 295 1.68 1.67 10.10
CA LYS A 295 0.68 0.81 10.73
C LYS A 295 0.29 1.36 12.09
N ILE A 296 -0.92 1.89 12.20
CA ILE A 296 -1.57 2.22 13.47
C ILE A 296 -2.13 0.92 14.04
N ALA A 297 -1.55 0.47 15.15
CA ALA A 297 -1.67 -0.90 15.65
C ALA A 297 -2.26 -0.94 17.07
N GLY A 298 -3.53 -0.55 17.19
CA GLY A 298 -4.32 -0.81 18.39
C GLY A 298 -4.68 -2.30 18.52
N GLN A 299 -5.17 -2.67 19.70
CA GLN A 299 -5.54 -4.05 20.03
C GLN A 299 -7.02 -4.13 20.44
N PRO A 300 -7.70 -5.27 20.18
CA PRO A 300 -9.03 -5.49 20.75
C PRO A 300 -8.95 -5.46 22.27
N ASN A 301 -9.99 -4.92 22.91
CA ASN A 301 -10.14 -4.86 24.37
C ASN A 301 -9.03 -4.06 25.09
N GLN A 302 -8.35 -3.15 24.39
CA GLN A 302 -7.45 -2.16 24.97
C GLN A 302 -7.92 -0.76 24.57
N GLU A 303 -7.33 0.27 25.18
CA GLU A 303 -7.50 1.63 24.66
C GLU A 303 -7.01 1.68 23.21
N HIS A 304 -7.78 2.37 22.36
CA HIS A 304 -7.43 2.59 20.97
C HIS A 304 -6.26 3.57 20.86
N VAL A 305 -5.51 3.47 19.78
CA VAL A 305 -4.51 4.48 19.42
C VAL A 305 -5.27 5.71 18.91
N THR A 306 -5.06 6.89 19.50
CA THR A 306 -5.90 8.07 19.21
C THR A 306 -5.11 9.23 18.62
N ASP A 307 -5.77 10.07 17.83
CA ASP A 307 -5.28 11.39 17.43
C ASP A 307 -3.93 11.33 16.66
N VAL A 308 -3.82 10.37 15.74
CA VAL A 308 -2.66 10.22 14.85
C VAL A 308 -2.92 10.95 13.53
N ALA A 309 -1.96 11.75 13.07
CA ALA A 309 -2.07 12.48 11.81
C ALA A 309 -0.88 12.21 10.88
N LEU A 310 -1.15 12.03 9.58
CA LEU A 310 -0.18 12.02 8.49
C LEU A 310 -0.51 13.19 7.55
N ARG A 311 0.46 14.07 7.28
CA ARG A 311 0.24 15.24 6.43
C ARG A 311 1.38 15.56 5.48
N ASP A 312 1.04 16.14 4.34
CA ASP A 312 1.97 16.88 3.48
C ASP A 312 3.19 16.04 3.01
N LEU A 313 2.96 14.79 2.59
CA LEU A 313 4.02 13.87 2.18
C LEU A 313 3.54 12.87 1.12
N THR A 314 4.49 12.22 0.45
CA THR A 314 4.23 11.11 -0.48
C THR A 314 4.70 9.79 0.13
N LEU A 315 3.82 8.78 0.12
CA LEU A 315 4.12 7.40 0.50
C LEU A 315 4.17 6.54 -0.76
N SER A 316 5.27 5.80 -0.98
CA SER A 316 5.45 5.04 -2.21
C SER A 316 6.22 3.74 -2.03
N VAL A 317 6.17 2.85 -3.03
CA VAL A 317 6.96 1.61 -3.10
C VAL A 317 6.67 0.67 -1.93
N THR A 318 5.41 0.25 -1.79
CA THR A 318 5.06 -0.94 -0.99
C THR A 318 4.76 -2.13 -1.91
N ASP A 319 4.89 -3.35 -1.40
CA ASP A 319 4.64 -4.57 -2.16
C ASP A 319 3.17 -5.04 -2.06
N ALA A 320 2.82 -5.99 -2.92
CA ALA A 320 1.58 -6.75 -2.86
C ALA A 320 1.85 -8.18 -2.34
N PRO A 321 1.02 -8.75 -1.45
CA PRO A 321 1.17 -10.15 -1.04
C PRO A 321 0.95 -11.12 -2.21
N LEU A 322 1.67 -12.26 -2.24
CA LEU A 322 1.34 -13.38 -3.14
C LEU A 322 0.20 -14.20 -2.56
N SER A 323 -1.01 -13.68 -2.64
CA SER A 323 -2.18 -14.38 -2.17
C SER A 323 -3.42 -13.88 -2.88
N PRO A 324 -4.49 -14.69 -2.98
CA PRO A 324 -5.78 -14.19 -3.43
C PRO A 324 -6.21 -12.98 -2.60
N ALA A 325 -6.36 -11.83 -3.27
CA ALA A 325 -6.73 -10.56 -2.65
C ALA A 325 -8.16 -10.59 -2.07
N GLY A 326 -8.99 -11.51 -2.58
CA GLY A 326 -10.41 -11.61 -2.29
C GLY A 326 -11.18 -10.42 -2.85
N PHE A 327 -12.51 -10.49 -2.77
CA PHE A 327 -13.41 -9.44 -3.26
C PHE A 327 -12.91 -8.02 -2.97
N GLY A 328 -12.78 -7.21 -4.03
CA GLY A 328 -12.35 -5.82 -3.95
C GLY A 328 -10.87 -5.64 -3.60
N ALA A 329 -10.06 -6.69 -3.60
CA ALA A 329 -8.73 -6.76 -2.99
C ALA A 329 -8.70 -6.61 -1.46
N THR A 330 -9.83 -6.77 -0.76
CA THR A 330 -9.97 -6.36 0.64
C THR A 330 -9.15 -7.17 1.67
N LYS A 331 -8.56 -8.32 1.31
CA LYS A 331 -7.67 -9.07 2.21
C LYS A 331 -6.28 -8.47 2.29
N TRP A 332 -5.80 -7.82 1.24
CA TRP A 332 -4.46 -7.22 1.20
C TRP A 332 -4.34 -6.00 2.11
N PRO A 333 -3.14 -5.67 2.59
CA PRO A 333 -2.92 -4.52 3.48
C PRO A 333 -3.03 -3.18 2.75
N GLY A 334 -2.96 -2.08 3.51
CA GLY A 334 -2.79 -0.73 2.97
C GLY A 334 -1.37 -0.22 3.20
N ALA A 335 -0.87 0.68 2.34
CA ALA A 335 0.34 1.44 2.58
C ALA A 335 0.26 2.21 3.90
N VAL A 336 -0.95 2.70 4.24
CA VAL A 336 -1.33 3.08 5.59
C VAL A 336 -2.37 2.08 6.11
N GLY A 337 -2.03 1.33 7.15
CA GLY A 337 -2.94 0.45 7.87
C GLY A 337 -3.37 1.08 9.19
N SER A 338 -4.66 1.00 9.52
CA SER A 338 -5.17 1.35 10.84
C SER A 338 -6.02 0.22 11.41
N THR A 339 -5.74 -0.19 12.63
CA THR A 339 -6.55 -1.17 13.37
C THR A 339 -6.77 -0.65 14.77
N TYR A 340 -8.03 -0.54 15.21
CA TYR A 340 -8.38 0.06 16.50
C TYR A 340 -7.72 1.44 16.72
N GLY A 341 -7.79 2.28 15.68
CA GLY A 341 -7.27 3.65 15.69
C GLY A 341 -8.42 4.66 15.59
N ASP A 342 -8.52 5.56 16.55
CA ASP A 342 -9.58 6.59 16.63
C ASP A 342 -9.01 7.98 16.29
N HIS A 343 -9.78 8.81 15.60
CA HIS A 343 -9.35 10.14 15.12
C HIS A 343 -8.05 10.09 14.29
N VAL A 344 -8.01 9.18 13.33
CA VAL A 344 -6.87 9.08 12.39
C VAL A 344 -7.07 10.07 11.26
N VAL A 345 -6.10 10.95 11.04
CA VAL A 345 -6.14 11.97 9.99
C VAL A 345 -5.08 11.69 8.93
N VAL A 346 -5.49 11.61 7.68
CA VAL A 346 -4.61 11.58 6.51
C VAL A 346 -5.01 12.74 5.60
N GLU A 347 -4.17 13.77 5.54
CA GLU A 347 -4.52 15.03 4.88
C GLU A 347 -3.40 15.53 3.97
N ARG A 348 -3.71 15.88 2.71
CA ARG A 348 -2.70 16.32 1.72
C ARG A 348 -1.55 15.31 1.56
N VAL A 349 -1.90 14.03 1.55
CA VAL A 349 -0.96 12.92 1.33
C VAL A 349 -1.16 12.35 -0.07
N GLU A 350 -0.06 12.06 -0.74
CA GLU A 350 -0.05 11.26 -1.96
C GLU A 350 0.35 9.83 -1.59
N ILE A 351 -0.41 8.84 -2.03
CA ILE A 351 -0.02 7.42 -1.95
C ILE A 351 0.03 6.86 -3.37
N ALA A 352 1.24 6.52 -3.81
CA ALA A 352 1.48 6.16 -5.20
C ALA A 352 2.48 5.02 -5.38
N ASN A 353 2.38 4.29 -6.50
CA ASN A 353 3.28 3.18 -6.85
C ASN A 353 3.36 2.13 -5.73
N ALA A 354 2.22 1.66 -5.26
CA ALA A 354 2.09 0.80 -4.08
C ALA A 354 1.34 -0.49 -4.46
N GLY A 355 1.81 -1.65 -4.01
CA GLY A 355 1.31 -2.94 -4.49
C GLY A 355 -0.08 -3.35 -3.97
N ALA A 356 -0.56 -2.71 -2.92
CA ALA A 356 -1.82 -3.06 -2.28
C ALA A 356 -2.75 -1.83 -2.18
N TRP A 357 -3.48 -1.68 -1.07
CA TRP A 357 -4.35 -0.53 -0.86
C TRP A 357 -3.58 0.75 -0.53
N GLY A 358 -4.17 1.90 -0.80
CA GLY A 358 -3.69 3.17 -0.25
C GLY A 358 -3.84 3.21 1.27
N ILE A 359 -5.10 3.22 1.73
CA ILE A 359 -5.48 3.16 3.15
C ILE A 359 -6.33 1.93 3.39
N LYS A 360 -6.02 1.21 4.48
CA LYS A 360 -6.87 0.14 5.01
C LYS A 360 -7.08 0.32 6.51
N GLU A 361 -8.26 0.79 6.86
CA GLU A 361 -8.69 0.92 8.25
C GLU A 361 -9.63 -0.23 8.64
N TRP A 362 -9.53 -0.71 9.88
CA TRP A 362 -10.42 -1.69 10.50
C TRP A 362 -10.66 -1.39 11.98
N ALA A 363 -11.93 -1.41 12.41
CA ALA A 363 -12.34 -1.29 13.81
C ALA A 363 -11.88 0.00 14.54
N GLY A 364 -11.57 1.06 13.80
CA GLY A 364 -11.38 2.42 14.31
C GLY A 364 -12.65 3.28 14.20
N LYS A 365 -12.53 4.52 14.67
CA LYS A 365 -13.56 5.55 14.56
C LYS A 365 -12.97 6.83 13.98
N GLU A 366 -13.77 7.52 13.17
CA GLU A 366 -13.44 8.88 12.71
C GLU A 366 -12.12 8.97 11.93
N LEU A 367 -11.96 8.09 10.93
CA LEU A 367 -10.93 8.26 9.91
C LEU A 367 -11.27 9.48 9.04
N LEU A 368 -10.39 10.47 8.99
CA LEU A 368 -10.45 11.58 8.03
C LEU A 368 -9.42 11.35 6.91
N VAL A 369 -9.90 11.28 5.68
CA VAL A 369 -9.08 11.31 4.45
C VAL A 369 -9.45 12.57 3.69
N LYS A 370 -8.51 13.51 3.54
CA LYS A 370 -8.83 14.82 2.98
C LYS A 370 -7.75 15.34 2.04
N ASP A 371 -8.17 15.81 0.86
CA ASP A 371 -7.29 16.41 -0.15
C ASP A 371 -6.11 15.50 -0.53
N CYS A 372 -6.35 14.18 -0.57
CA CYS A 372 -5.34 13.15 -0.84
C CYS A 372 -5.36 12.69 -2.30
N GLN A 373 -4.24 12.12 -2.74
CA GLN A 373 -4.05 11.54 -4.08
C GLN A 373 -3.73 10.06 -3.94
N PHE A 374 -4.45 9.20 -4.65
CA PHE A 374 -4.25 7.74 -4.66
C PHE A 374 -4.13 7.26 -6.10
N HIS A 375 -2.93 6.84 -6.51
CA HIS A 375 -2.75 6.36 -7.87
C HIS A 375 -1.65 5.35 -8.09
N HIS A 376 -1.76 4.58 -9.17
CA HIS A 376 -0.83 3.51 -9.48
C HIS A 376 -0.73 2.51 -8.31
N LEU A 377 -1.91 2.04 -7.88
CA LEU A 377 -2.06 1.12 -6.75
C LEU A 377 -2.37 -0.28 -7.27
N GLY A 378 -1.80 -1.30 -6.64
CA GLY A 378 -2.10 -2.70 -6.99
C GLY A 378 -3.44 -3.18 -6.44
N GLY A 379 -3.91 -2.59 -5.33
CA GLY A 379 -5.26 -2.76 -4.78
C GLY A 379 -6.11 -1.50 -4.94
N GLY A 380 -6.98 -1.22 -3.97
CA GLY A 380 -7.89 -0.07 -4.00
C GLY A 380 -7.35 1.21 -3.35
N GLY A 381 -8.14 2.30 -3.40
CA GLY A 381 -7.76 3.59 -2.80
C GLY A 381 -7.93 3.60 -1.28
N VAL A 382 -9.19 3.60 -0.82
CA VAL A 382 -9.53 3.69 0.61
C VAL A 382 -10.49 2.57 1.01
N ARG A 383 -10.05 1.72 1.94
CA ARG A 383 -10.90 0.80 2.68
C ARG A 383 -11.13 1.35 4.08
N PHE A 384 -12.38 1.58 4.45
CA PHE A 384 -12.76 2.11 5.75
C PHE A 384 -13.85 1.27 6.44
N GLY A 385 -14.00 1.46 7.75
CA GLY A 385 -15.03 0.93 8.64
C GLY A 385 -16.18 1.92 8.80
N SER A 386 -16.48 2.33 10.03
CA SER A 386 -17.62 3.20 10.34
C SER A 386 -17.17 4.62 10.66
N GLY A 387 -18.02 5.61 10.34
CA GLY A 387 -17.78 7.01 10.71
C GLY A 387 -16.62 7.69 9.98
N ALA A 388 -16.25 7.21 8.79
CA ALA A 388 -15.17 7.82 8.03
C ALA A 388 -15.63 9.07 7.28
N ARG A 389 -14.72 10.03 7.10
CA ARG A 389 -14.90 11.23 6.28
C ARG A 389 -13.87 11.21 5.17
N ILE A 390 -14.31 11.04 3.93
CA ILE A 390 -13.44 11.01 2.75
C ILE A 390 -13.83 12.18 1.85
N GLU A 391 -12.99 13.20 1.79
CA GLU A 391 -13.33 14.49 1.20
C GLU A 391 -12.25 15.01 0.24
N GLY A 392 -12.65 15.57 -0.90
CA GLY A 392 -11.73 16.33 -1.78
C GLY A 392 -10.58 15.51 -2.40
N SER A 393 -10.66 14.18 -2.37
CA SER A 393 -9.54 13.30 -2.76
C SER A 393 -9.72 12.73 -4.16
N GLN A 394 -8.62 12.34 -4.81
CA GLN A 394 -8.63 11.70 -6.12
C GLN A 394 -8.12 10.27 -6.04
N ILE A 395 -8.80 9.35 -6.71
CA ILE A 395 -8.47 7.92 -6.75
C ILE A 395 -8.50 7.47 -8.20
N HIS A 396 -7.36 7.08 -8.75
CA HIS A 396 -7.26 6.67 -10.16
C HIS A 396 -6.14 5.69 -10.44
N HIS A 397 -6.20 4.97 -11.56
CA HIS A 397 -5.14 4.03 -11.97
C HIS A 397 -4.83 3.00 -10.86
N ILE A 398 -5.89 2.38 -10.33
CA ILE A 398 -5.82 1.38 -9.27
C ILE A 398 -5.95 -0.03 -9.86
N GLY A 399 -5.76 -1.05 -9.02
CA GLY A 399 -5.86 -2.46 -9.44
C GLY A 399 -4.79 -2.93 -10.43
N LEU A 400 -3.58 -2.36 -10.35
CA LEU A 400 -2.44 -2.77 -11.17
C LEU A 400 -1.97 -4.21 -10.90
N VAL A 401 -2.32 -4.77 -9.74
CA VAL A 401 -1.98 -6.15 -9.33
C VAL A 401 -3.25 -7.00 -9.14
N SER A 402 -4.32 -6.41 -8.60
CA SER A 402 -5.63 -7.03 -8.41
C SER A 402 -6.68 -6.36 -9.31
N ALA A 403 -7.17 -7.10 -10.30
CA ALA A 403 -8.13 -6.61 -11.30
C ALA A 403 -9.54 -6.37 -10.72
N SER A 404 -9.87 -6.93 -9.56
CA SER A 404 -11.14 -6.66 -8.86
C SER A 404 -11.07 -5.48 -7.89
N ALA A 405 -9.96 -4.74 -7.86
CA ALA A 405 -9.81 -3.59 -6.96
C ALA A 405 -10.91 -2.54 -7.17
N ILE A 406 -11.33 -1.94 -6.05
CA ILE A 406 -12.39 -0.92 -5.99
C ILE A 406 -11.78 0.37 -5.45
N GLY A 407 -12.24 1.53 -5.93
CA GLY A 407 -11.74 2.84 -5.49
C GLY A 407 -11.94 3.07 -3.99
N ILE A 408 -13.20 3.04 -3.55
CA ILE A 408 -13.57 3.17 -2.13
C ILE A 408 -14.44 1.98 -1.71
N VAL A 409 -14.05 1.30 -0.63
CA VAL A 409 -14.84 0.23 0.00
C VAL A 409 -15.05 0.55 1.47
N GLY A 410 -16.29 0.47 1.93
CA GLY A 410 -16.54 0.59 3.36
C GLY A 410 -17.99 0.36 3.73
N GLY A 411 -18.22 0.35 5.03
CA GLY A 411 -19.46 -0.15 5.61
C GLY A 411 -19.68 0.37 7.01
N GLY A 412 -20.90 0.78 7.36
CA GLY A 412 -21.21 1.06 8.77
C GLY A 412 -22.18 2.21 8.96
N LEU A 413 -21.92 3.06 9.94
CA LEU A 413 -22.78 4.16 10.34
C LEU A 413 -22.09 5.51 10.09
N LYS A 414 -22.86 6.52 9.68
CA LYS A 414 -22.48 7.94 9.75
C LYS A 414 -21.18 8.30 9.01
N SER A 415 -20.90 7.65 7.88
CA SER A 415 -19.77 8.04 7.04
C SER A 415 -20.16 9.17 6.08
N VAL A 416 -19.19 10.00 5.68
CA VAL A 416 -19.37 11.09 4.72
C VAL A 416 -18.33 10.95 3.61
N ILE A 417 -18.77 10.74 2.38
CA ILE A 417 -17.90 10.58 1.21
C ILE A 417 -18.31 11.63 0.20
N ARG A 418 -17.60 12.75 0.08
CA ARG A 418 -18.04 13.87 -0.77
C ARG A 418 -16.91 14.51 -1.55
N ARG A 419 -17.23 15.03 -2.73
CA ARG A 419 -16.30 15.83 -3.56
C ARG A 419 -15.01 15.07 -3.91
N ASN A 420 -15.10 13.75 -4.06
CA ASN A 420 -13.98 12.93 -4.52
C ASN A 420 -14.10 12.72 -6.03
N VAL A 421 -12.97 12.52 -6.70
CA VAL A 421 -12.91 12.15 -8.13
C VAL A 421 -12.37 10.73 -8.22
N ILE A 422 -13.13 9.83 -8.85
CA ILE A 422 -12.79 8.41 -8.99
C ILE A 422 -12.92 8.01 -10.45
N HIS A 423 -11.83 7.57 -11.07
CA HIS A 423 -11.78 7.13 -12.47
C HIS A 423 -10.64 6.12 -12.68
N ASP A 424 -10.53 5.51 -13.87
CA ASP A 424 -9.51 4.50 -14.18
C ASP A 424 -9.41 3.39 -13.12
N THR A 425 -10.58 2.89 -12.71
CA THR A 425 -10.73 1.74 -11.81
C THR A 425 -11.12 0.51 -12.62
N PRO A 426 -10.56 -0.69 -12.36
CA PRO A 426 -10.81 -1.86 -13.18
C PRO A 426 -12.17 -2.52 -12.90
N TYR A 427 -12.75 -2.25 -11.73
CA TYR A 427 -14.07 -2.74 -11.34
C TYR A 427 -14.95 -1.57 -10.87
N SER A 428 -15.46 -1.56 -9.64
CA SER A 428 -16.33 -0.50 -9.14
C SER A 428 -15.53 0.73 -8.69
N GLY A 429 -16.07 1.93 -8.92
CA GLY A 429 -15.54 3.15 -8.31
C GLY A 429 -15.74 3.15 -6.79
N MET A 430 -16.93 2.76 -6.33
CA MET A 430 -17.25 2.63 -4.91
C MET A 430 -18.12 1.40 -4.63
N SER A 431 -17.90 0.75 -3.50
CA SER A 431 -18.78 -0.27 -2.91
C SER A 431 -18.98 0.06 -1.44
N VAL A 432 -20.03 0.84 -1.16
CA VAL A 432 -20.33 1.39 0.16
C VAL A 432 -21.69 0.90 0.61
N SER A 433 -21.76 0.41 1.84
CA SER A 433 -23.02 0.05 2.50
C SER A 433 -23.12 0.73 3.87
N GLY A 434 -24.32 0.89 4.41
CA GLY A 434 -24.46 1.47 5.74
C GLY A 434 -25.71 2.30 5.96
N THR A 435 -25.92 2.69 7.21
CA THR A 435 -27.02 3.56 7.64
C THR A 435 -26.48 4.95 7.89
N GLU A 436 -27.27 5.99 7.56
CA GLU A 436 -26.87 7.40 7.76
C GLU A 436 -25.55 7.79 7.06
N THR A 437 -25.17 7.05 6.01
CA THR A 437 -23.99 7.38 5.21
C THR A 437 -24.38 8.38 4.12
N LEU A 438 -23.66 9.50 4.07
CA LEU A 438 -23.83 10.54 3.05
C LEU A 438 -22.78 10.34 1.95
N ILE A 439 -23.23 10.24 0.71
CA ILE A 439 -22.40 10.20 -0.50
C ILE A 439 -22.73 11.42 -1.36
#